data_AF-A0ABD7ZHA1-F1
#
_entry.id   AF-A0ABD7ZHA1-F1
#
_cell.length_a   1.000
_cell.length_b   1.000
_cell.length_c   1.000
_cell.angle_alpha   90.00
_cell.angle_beta   90.00
_cell.angle_gamma   90.00
#
_symmetry.space_group_name_H-M   'P 1'
#
loop_
_entity.id
_entity.type
_entity.pdbx_description
1 polymer ?
#
loop_
_entity_poly.entity_id
_entity_poly.type
_entity_poly.pdbx_seq_one_letter_code
_entity_poly.pdbx_strand_id
1 'polypeptide(L)'
;MKDNELNITSHVFLYNEFVHKMEDDYGHLDSWLNMEILNALALDDWEMEGRPEVWNGWKDIYQEKALILLKLFFNESGLNCY
;
A
#
# COMPACT_ATOMS: atom_id res chain seq x y z
N MET A 1 -2.73 10.39 -12.36
CA MET A 1 -3.21 9.35 -11.42
C MET A 1 -2.47 8.03 -11.55
N LYS A 2 -2.44 7.37 -12.73
CA LYS A 2 -1.67 6.10 -12.90
C LYS A 2 -0.21 6.18 -12.45
N ASP A 3 0.48 7.27 -12.76
CA ASP A 3 1.88 7.46 -12.35
C ASP A 3 2.03 7.60 -10.82
N ASN A 4 1.00 8.13 -10.14
CA ASN A 4 0.99 8.26 -8.69
C ASN A 4 0.68 6.92 -8.02
N GLU A 5 -0.25 6.14 -8.56
CA GLU A 5 -0.52 4.77 -8.11
C GLU A 5 0.72 3.88 -8.22
N LEU A 6 1.40 3.93 -9.37
CA LEU A 6 2.63 3.17 -9.60
C LEU A 6 3.77 3.63 -8.68
N ASN A 7 3.86 4.92 -8.38
CA ASN A 7 4.85 5.43 -7.43
C ASN A 7 4.56 4.95 -5.99
N ILE A 8 3.33 5.11 -5.49
CA ILE A 8 2.92 4.66 -4.14
C ILE A 8 3.19 3.16 -3.96
N THR A 9 2.89 2.37 -4.98
CA THR A 9 3.04 0.91 -4.94
C THR A 9 4.42 0.42 -5.41
N SER A 10 5.38 1.31 -5.66
CA SER A 10 6.70 0.90 -6.18
C SER A 10 7.59 0.26 -5.12
N HIS A 11 7.38 0.57 -3.84
CA HIS A 11 8.19 0.08 -2.74
C HIS A 11 7.35 -0.04 -1.46
N VAL A 12 7.65 -1.04 -0.62
CA VAL A 12 6.92 -1.29 0.64
C VAL A 12 6.87 -0.05 1.55
N PHE A 13 7.99 0.67 1.69
CA PHE A 13 8.04 1.90 2.50
C PHE A 13 7.20 3.06 1.95
N LEU A 14 7.11 3.21 0.64
CA LEU A 14 6.26 4.25 0.04
C LEU A 14 4.78 3.91 0.23
N TYR A 15 4.44 2.62 0.14
CA TYR A 15 3.11 2.14 0.44
C TYR A 15 2.77 2.34 1.92
N ASN A 16 3.68 1.99 2.83
CA ASN A 16 3.55 2.19 4.26
C ASN A 16 3.32 3.66 4.64
N GLU A 17 4.15 4.57 4.11
CA GLU A 17 4.01 6.01 4.33
C GLU A 17 2.62 6.50 3.88
N PHE A 18 2.17 6.04 2.71
CA PHE A 18 0.85 6.38 2.19
C PHE A 18 -0.27 5.89 3.11
N VAL A 19 -0.22 4.62 3.55
CA VAL A 19 -1.27 4.03 4.40
C VAL A 19 -1.38 4.78 5.73
N HIS A 20 -0.26 5.06 6.39
CA HIS A 20 -0.25 5.84 7.63
C HIS A 20 -0.77 7.25 7.45
N LYS A 21 -0.41 7.92 6.34
CA LYS A 21 -0.90 9.27 6.05
C LYS A 21 -2.43 9.31 5.91
N MET A 22 -3.04 8.25 5.41
CA MET A 22 -4.49 8.18 5.18
C MET A 22 -5.28 7.74 6.42
N GLU A 23 -4.63 7.32 7.50
CA GLU A 23 -5.28 6.76 8.70
C GLU A 23 -6.26 7.74 9.34
N ASP A 24 -5.83 8.98 9.61
CA ASP A 24 -6.65 9.96 10.33
C ASP A 24 -7.95 10.30 9.56
N ASP A 25 -7.84 10.45 8.24
CA ASP A 25 -8.95 10.90 7.39
C ASP A 25 -9.82 9.74 6.88
N TYR A 26 -9.23 8.55 6.67
CA TYR A 26 -9.84 7.44 5.96
C TYR A 26 -9.76 6.10 6.69
N GLY A 27 -9.29 6.08 7.94
CA GLY A 27 -9.15 4.87 8.76
C GLY A 27 -10.44 4.08 8.99
N HIS A 28 -11.59 4.71 8.73
CA HIS A 28 -12.91 4.10 8.81
C HIS A 28 -13.35 3.35 7.53
N LEU A 29 -12.60 3.46 6.43
CA LEU A 29 -12.92 2.78 5.18
C LEU A 29 -12.42 1.33 5.19
N ASP A 30 -13.24 0.42 4.69
CA ASP A 30 -12.87 -1.00 4.55
C ASP A 30 -11.67 -1.16 3.60
N SER A 31 -11.61 -0.35 2.54
CA SER A 31 -10.46 -0.35 1.64
C SER A 31 -9.16 0.05 2.33
N TRP A 32 -9.18 1.08 3.19
CA TRP A 32 -8.00 1.48 3.97
C TRP A 32 -7.56 0.37 4.91
N LEU A 33 -8.51 -0.25 5.64
CA LEU A 33 -8.19 -1.35 6.56
C LEU A 33 -7.50 -2.52 5.82
N ASN A 34 -7.98 -2.87 4.62
CA ASN A 34 -7.35 -3.90 3.80
C ASN A 34 -5.94 -3.51 3.33
N MET A 35 -5.69 -2.23 3.05
CA MET A 35 -4.35 -1.73 2.74
C MET A 35 -3.42 -1.86 3.95
N GLU A 36 -3.90 -1.54 5.15
CA GLU A 36 -3.11 -1.67 6.38
C GLU A 36 -2.78 -3.12 6.72
N ILE A 37 -3.73 -4.04 6.50
CA ILE A 37 -3.46 -5.49 6.63
C ILE A 37 -2.37 -5.93 5.63
N LEU A 38 -2.45 -5.51 4.36
CA LEU A 38 -1.44 -5.86 3.36
C LEU A 38 -0.07 -5.27 3.72
N ASN A 39 -0.04 -4.03 4.20
CA ASN A 39 1.16 -3.33 4.66
C ASN A 39 1.84 -4.08 5.82
N ALA A 40 1.07 -4.48 6.84
CA ALA A 40 1.57 -5.25 7.97
C ALA A 40 2.15 -6.62 7.55
N LEU A 41 1.47 -7.34 6.65
CA LEU A 41 1.97 -8.62 6.14
C LEU A 41 3.27 -8.47 5.34
N ALA A 42 3.36 -7.46 4.49
CA ALA A 42 4.56 -7.20 3.71
C ALA A 42 5.75 -6.81 4.60
N LEU A 43 5.53 -6.00 5.63
CA LEU A 43 6.58 -5.64 6.59
C LEU A 43 7.04 -6.83 7.41
N ASP A 44 6.13 -7.69 7.88
CA ASP A 44 6.48 -8.92 8.61
C ASP A 44 7.35 -9.86 7.76
N ASP A 45 7.00 -10.08 6.50
CA ASP A 45 7.81 -10.87 5.57
C ASP A 45 9.19 -10.23 5.31
N TRP A 46 9.24 -8.91 5.12
CA TRP A 46 10.50 -8.19 4.95
C TRP A 46 11.40 -8.31 6.19
N GLU A 47 10.82 -8.26 7.39
CA GLU A 47 11.54 -8.50 8.64
C GLU A 47 12.03 -9.94 8.75
N MET A 48 11.20 -10.91 8.39
CA MET A 48 11.53 -12.34 8.42
C MET A 48 12.65 -12.70 7.42
N GLU A 49 12.74 -12.00 6.29
CA GLU A 49 13.84 -12.11 5.32
C GLU A 49 15.14 -11.41 5.77
N GLY A 50 15.16 -10.83 6.97
CA GLY A 50 16.35 -10.19 7.54
C GLY A 50 16.52 -8.73 7.14
N ARG A 51 15.42 -8.04 6.79
CA ARG A 51 15.39 -6.62 6.44
C ARG A 51 16.35 -6.24 5.31
N PRO A 52 16.29 -6.93 4.16
CA PRO A 52 17.19 -6.64 3.06
C PRO A 52 17.01 -5.20 2.54
N GLU A 53 18.12 -4.52 2.23
CA GLU A 53 18.11 -3.16 1.65
C GLU A 53 17.44 -3.15 0.26
N VAL A 54 17.65 -4.22 -0.51
CA VAL A 54 16.98 -4.46 -1.78
C VAL A 54 16.08 -5.67 -1.63
N TRP A 55 14.76 -5.43 -1.61
CA TRP A 55 13.77 -6.47 -1.41
C TRP A 55 12.85 -6.63 -2.63
N ASN A 56 13.07 -7.69 -3.41
CA ASN A 56 12.22 -8.00 -4.56
C ASN A 56 10.88 -8.64 -4.17
N GLY A 57 10.75 -9.17 -2.94
CA GLY A 57 9.52 -9.79 -2.43
C GLY A 57 8.32 -8.85 -2.51
N TRP A 58 8.51 -7.55 -2.28
CA TRP A 58 7.47 -6.55 -2.50
C TRP A 58 6.88 -6.61 -3.92
N LYS A 59 7.76 -6.54 -4.92
CA LYS A 59 7.35 -6.51 -6.33
C LYS A 59 6.67 -7.81 -6.74
N ASP A 60 7.21 -8.94 -6.29
CA ASP A 60 6.80 -10.26 -6.76
C ASP A 60 5.54 -10.78 -6.04
N ILE A 61 5.30 -10.37 -4.78
CA ILE A 61 4.24 -10.94 -3.94
C ILE A 61 3.12 -9.92 -3.64
N TYR A 62 3.48 -8.64 -3.47
CA TYR A 62 2.60 -7.65 -2.85
C TYR A 62 2.13 -6.55 -3.80
N GLN A 63 2.97 -6.10 -4.73
CA GLN A 63 2.72 -4.90 -5.55
C GLN A 63 1.39 -4.96 -6.33
N GLU A 64 1.04 -6.10 -6.94
CA GLU A 64 -0.21 -6.21 -7.69
C GLU A 64 -1.44 -6.06 -6.78
N LYS A 65 -1.43 -6.69 -5.60
CA LYS A 65 -2.51 -6.56 -4.61
C LYS A 65 -2.59 -5.13 -4.08
N ALA A 66 -1.44 -4.52 -3.80
CA ALA A 66 -1.35 -3.13 -3.35
C ALA A 66 -1.98 -2.18 -4.38
N LEU A 67 -1.73 -2.40 -5.67
CA LEU A 67 -2.32 -1.61 -6.76
C LEU A 67 -3.85 -1.76 -6.83
N ILE A 68 -4.37 -2.98 -6.65
CA ILE A 68 -5.81 -3.22 -6.65
C ILE A 68 -6.47 -2.52 -5.46
N LEU A 69 -5.91 -2.67 -4.26
CA LEU A 69 -6.43 -2.03 -3.06
C LEU A 69 -6.39 -0.51 -3.16
N LEU A 70 -5.31 0.07 -3.69
CA LEU A 70 -5.19 1.52 -3.87
C LEU A 70 -6.28 2.07 -4.81
N LYS A 71 -6.64 1.34 -5.86
CA LYS A 71 -7.75 1.73 -6.76
C LYS A 71 -9.11 1.64 -6.08
N LEU A 72 -9.33 0.62 -5.28
CA LEU A 72 -10.55 0.49 -4.47
C LEU A 72 -10.65 1.64 -3.47
N PHE A 73 -9.54 1.94 -2.79
CA PHE A 73 -9.43 3.05 -1.87
C PHE A 73 -9.72 4.39 -2.52
N PHE A 74 -9.12 4.72 -3.68
CA PHE A 74 -9.42 5.97 -4.38
C PHE A 74 -10.86 6.08 -4.85
N ASN A 75 -11.48 4.96 -5.20
CA ASN A 75 -12.90 4.94 -5.56
C ASN A 75 -13.81 5.18 -4.34
N GLU A 76 -13.50 4.59 -3.19
CA GLU A 76 -14.30 4.72 -1.96
C GLU A 76 -14.11 6.08 -1.28
N SER A 77 -12.86 6.56 -1.18
CA SER A 77 -12.49 7.84 -0.56
C SER A 77 -12.93 9.08 -1.35
N GLY A 78 -13.35 8.91 -2.61
CA GLY A 78 -13.65 10.01 -3.52
C GLY A 78 -12.41 10.78 -3.99
N LEU A 79 -11.21 10.32 -3.66
CA LEU A 79 -9.93 10.89 -4.12
C LEU A 79 -9.69 10.64 -5.61
N ASN A 80 -10.52 9.81 -6.27
CA ASN A 80 -10.47 9.55 -7.71
C ASN A 80 -10.79 10.77 -8.61
N CYS A 81 -11.13 11.93 -8.04
CA CYS A 81 -11.74 13.07 -8.75
C CYS A 81 -10.81 14.27 -9.07
N TYR A 82 -9.48 14.13 -8.99
CA TYR A 82 -8.53 15.18 -9.41
C TYR A 82 -7.33 14.65 -10.21
#